data_AF-A0A839YE73-F1
#
_entry.id   AF-A0A839YE73-F1
#
_cell.length_a   1.000
_cell.length_b   1.000
_cell.length_c   1.000
_cell.angle_alpha   90.00
_cell.angle_beta   90.00
_cell.angle_gamma   90.00
#
_symmetry.space_group_name_H-M   'P 1'
#
loop_
_entity.id
_entity.type
_entity.pdbx_description
1 polymer ?
#
loop_
_entity_poly.entity_id
_entity_poly.type
_entity_poly.pdbx_seq_one_letter_code
_entity_poly.pdbx_strand_id
1 'polypeptide(L)'
;MATPVIVTAPLPAALLARAARCWRRARDSHAPAQQRLYALLAPLGYGMMAPVIDSVMTLGEVCLGRQLFGCCALSRDGDEALLCALLADPARLDRLPHCRFCPDRRWRERRELFAGALRSARVMAALA
;
A
#
# COMPACT_ATOMS: atom_id res chain seq x y z
N MET A 1 23.48 20.55 13.91
CA MET A 1 22.19 21.07 13.40
C MET A 1 21.57 19.97 12.55
N ALA A 2 20.56 19.27 13.07
CA ALA A 2 19.85 18.24 12.31
C ALA A 2 18.74 18.91 11.50
N THR A 3 18.86 18.87 10.18
CA THR A 3 17.81 19.28 9.26
C THR A 3 16.57 18.43 9.55
N PRO A 4 15.37 19.01 9.74
CA PRO A 4 14.17 18.20 9.84
C PRO A 4 13.97 17.54 8.47
N VAL A 5 14.12 16.22 8.42
CA VAL A 5 13.62 15.43 7.28
C VAL A 5 12.11 15.56 7.36
N ILE A 6 11.56 16.51 6.61
CA ILE A 6 10.12 16.60 6.40
C ILE A 6 9.77 15.34 5.61
N VAL A 7 9.36 14.29 6.33
CA VAL A 7 8.71 13.13 5.74
C VAL A 7 7.27 13.56 5.46
N THR A 8 7.07 14.27 4.35
CA THR A 8 5.74 14.48 3.78
C THR A 8 5.18 13.11 3.43
N ALA A 9 3.97 12.81 3.91
CA ALA A 9 3.23 11.65 3.43
C ALA A 9 3.15 11.77 1.89
N PRO A 10 3.64 10.78 1.13
CA PRO A 10 4.07 11.06 -0.23
C PRO A 10 2.86 11.06 -1.22
N LEU A 11 1.68 10.69 -0.74
CA LEU A 11 0.38 10.96 -1.37
C LEU A 11 -0.58 11.46 -0.27
N PRO A 12 -1.51 12.39 -0.57
CA PRO A 12 -2.58 12.72 0.37
C PRO A 12 -3.32 11.46 0.81
N ALA A 13 -3.57 11.29 2.11
CA ALA A 13 -4.22 10.09 2.66
C ALA A 13 -5.55 9.77 1.95
N ALA A 14 -6.35 10.81 1.68
CA ALA A 14 -7.60 10.69 0.93
C ALA A 14 -7.41 10.16 -0.51
N LEU A 15 -6.30 10.53 -1.17
CA LEU A 15 -5.98 10.04 -2.52
C LEU A 15 -5.52 8.59 -2.49
N LEU A 16 -4.65 8.23 -1.54
CA LEU A 16 -4.23 6.86 -1.32
C LEU A 16 -5.43 5.95 -1.03
N ALA A 17 -6.34 6.39 -0.17
CA ALA A 17 -7.58 5.71 0.14
C ALA A 17 -8.47 5.51 -1.09
N ARG A 18 -8.60 6.55 -1.93
CA ARG A 18 -9.35 6.49 -3.19
C ARG A 18 -8.72 5.51 -4.17
N ALA A 19 -7.39 5.50 -4.27
CA ALA A 19 -6.64 4.58 -5.12
C ALA A 19 -6.77 3.12 -4.64
N ALA A 20 -6.64 2.87 -3.33
CA ALA A 20 -6.79 1.55 -2.75
C ALA A 20 -8.21 0.99 -2.96
N ARG A 21 -9.25 1.82 -2.80
CA ARG A 21 -10.64 1.45 -3.13
C ARG A 21 -10.83 1.16 -4.62
N CYS A 22 -10.21 1.96 -5.50
CA CYS A 22 -10.23 1.74 -6.94
C CYS A 22 -9.60 0.39 -7.30
N TRP A 23 -8.43 0.11 -6.74
CA TRP A 23 -7.72 -1.16 -6.90
C TRP A 23 -8.55 -2.35 -6.43
N ARG A 24 -9.15 -2.27 -5.23
CA ARG A 24 -10.04 -3.31 -4.68
C ARG A 24 -11.20 -3.60 -5.63
N ARG A 25 -11.93 -2.57 -6.06
CA ARG A 25 -13.04 -2.72 -7.01
C ARG A 25 -12.60 -3.34 -8.33
N ALA A 26 -11.42 -2.99 -8.83
CA ALA A 26 -10.88 -3.58 -10.04
C ALA A 26 -10.55 -5.08 -9.85
N ARG A 27 -9.94 -5.45 -8.72
CA ARG A 27 -9.64 -6.85 -8.37
C ARG A 27 -10.89 -7.68 -8.22
N ASP A 28 -11.89 -7.19 -7.49
CA ASP A 28 -13.14 -7.92 -7.24
C ASP A 28 -13.93 -8.13 -8.56
N SER A 29 -13.89 -7.16 -9.47
CA SER A 29 -14.50 -7.27 -10.80
C SER A 29 -13.62 -7.92 -11.87
N HIS A 30 -12.46 -8.48 -11.51
CA HIS A 30 -11.49 -9.07 -12.45
C HIS A 30 -11.05 -8.12 -13.59
N ALA A 31 -11.06 -6.82 -13.32
CA ALA A 31 -10.67 -5.77 -14.26
C ALA A 31 -9.16 -5.45 -14.13
N PRO A 32 -8.53 -4.86 -15.17
CA PRO A 32 -7.12 -4.48 -15.12
C PRO A 32 -6.87 -3.34 -14.11
N ALA A 33 -6.39 -3.69 -12.92
CA ALA A 33 -6.25 -2.76 -11.79
C ALA A 33 -5.32 -1.58 -12.10
N GLN A 34 -4.17 -1.82 -12.74
CA GLN A 34 -3.22 -0.76 -13.12
C GLN A 34 -3.83 0.27 -14.08
N GLN A 35 -4.68 -0.15 -15.04
CA GLN A 35 -5.34 0.78 -15.96
C GLN A 35 -6.38 1.64 -15.23
N ARG A 36 -7.12 1.06 -14.29
CA ARG A 36 -8.09 1.77 -13.46
C ARG A 36 -7.41 2.76 -12.50
N LEU A 37 -6.28 2.36 -11.94
CA LEU A 37 -5.44 3.23 -11.13
C LEU A 37 -4.88 4.40 -11.95
N TYR A 38 -4.36 4.11 -13.16
CA TYR A 38 -3.83 5.15 -14.04
C TYR A 38 -4.91 6.17 -14.41
N ALA A 39 -6.10 5.71 -14.81
CA ALA A 39 -7.23 6.59 -15.12
C ALA A 39 -7.66 7.47 -13.93
N LEU A 40 -7.51 6.98 -12.69
CA LEU A 40 -7.81 7.73 -11.48
C LEU A 40 -6.74 8.78 -11.14
N LEU A 41 -5.46 8.43 -11.34
CA LEU A 41 -4.31 9.15 -10.82
C LEU A 41 -3.69 10.12 -11.84
N ALA A 42 -3.69 9.77 -13.13
CA ALA A 42 -3.08 10.58 -14.18
C ALA A 42 -3.67 12.00 -14.28
N PRO A 43 -5.00 12.23 -14.16
CA PRO A 43 -5.56 13.59 -14.16
C PRO A 43 -5.10 14.45 -12.98
N LEU A 44 -4.52 13.84 -11.94
CA LEU A 44 -4.03 14.51 -10.73
C LEU A 44 -2.49 14.63 -10.71
N GLY A 45 -1.79 14.27 -11.79
CA GLY A 45 -0.32 14.25 -11.86
C GLY A 45 0.33 12.95 -11.36
N TYR A 46 -0.41 12.10 -10.65
CA TYR A 46 0.14 10.90 -9.99
C TYR A 46 0.12 9.64 -10.87
N GLY A 47 0.12 9.77 -12.20
CA GLY A 47 0.00 8.62 -13.12
C GLY A 47 1.07 7.55 -12.89
N MET A 48 2.30 7.96 -12.57
CA MET A 48 3.42 7.05 -12.26
C MET A 48 3.19 6.19 -11.01
N MET A 49 2.27 6.58 -10.13
CA MET A 49 1.95 5.83 -8.92
C MET A 49 1.02 4.65 -9.18
N ALA A 50 0.41 4.52 -10.37
CA ALA A 50 -0.47 3.40 -10.68
C ALA A 50 0.19 2.02 -10.52
N PRO A 51 1.35 1.71 -11.16
CA PRO A 51 2.03 0.43 -10.95
C PRO A 51 2.59 0.27 -9.53
N VAL A 52 2.94 1.38 -8.87
CA VAL A 52 3.47 1.37 -7.50
C VAL A 52 2.39 0.94 -6.50
N ILE A 53 1.21 1.55 -6.59
CA ILE A 53 0.08 1.23 -5.72
C ILE A 53 -0.39 -0.21 -5.98
N ASP A 54 -0.44 -0.64 -7.24
CA ASP A 54 -0.79 -2.03 -7.58
C ASP A 54 0.17 -3.04 -6.91
N SER A 55 1.47 -2.76 -6.95
CA SER A 55 2.50 -3.59 -6.32
C SER A 55 2.41 -3.59 -4.79
N VAL A 56 2.24 -2.41 -4.17
CA VAL A 56 2.09 -2.27 -2.70
C VAL A 56 0.86 -3.03 -2.21
N MET A 57 -0.27 -2.91 -2.91
CA MET A 57 -1.50 -3.59 -2.52
C MET A 57 -1.37 -5.11 -2.65
N THR A 58 -0.83 -5.59 -3.78
CA THR A 58 -0.63 -7.03 -4.03
C THR A 58 0.32 -7.66 -3.02
N LEU A 59 1.48 -7.03 -2.78
CA LEU A 59 2.45 -7.51 -1.80
C LEU A 59 1.91 -7.38 -0.37
N GLY A 60 1.09 -6.36 -0.09
CA GLY A 60 0.42 -6.17 1.19
C GLY A 60 -0.52 -7.33 1.51
N GLU A 61 -1.37 -7.77 0.57
CA GLU A 61 -2.22 -8.95 0.77
C GLU A 61 -1.42 -10.22 1.02
N VAL A 62 -0.37 -10.45 0.22
CA VAL A 62 0.51 -11.61 0.34
C VAL A 62 1.24 -11.62 1.70
N CYS A 63 1.70 -10.45 2.14
CA CYS A 63 2.39 -10.28 3.41
C CYS A 63 1.46 -10.43 4.63
N LEU A 64 0.24 -9.89 4.54
CA LEU A 64 -0.74 -9.94 5.63
C LEU A 64 -1.53 -11.25 5.66
N GLY A 65 -1.48 -12.04 4.59
CA GLY A 65 -2.22 -13.30 4.46
C GLY A 65 -3.73 -13.10 4.44
N ARG A 66 -4.21 -11.90 4.10
CA ARG A 66 -5.63 -11.56 4.02
C ARG A 66 -5.89 -10.51 2.95
N GLN A 67 -7.16 -10.41 2.54
CA GLN A 67 -7.58 -9.37 1.62
C GLN A 67 -7.58 -7.99 2.31
N LEU A 68 -7.09 -6.97 1.59
CA LEU A 68 -7.12 -5.57 2.00
C LEU A 68 -8.40 -4.87 1.50
N PHE A 69 -9.10 -4.08 2.31
CA PHE A 69 -10.37 -3.41 1.95
C PHE A 69 -11.49 -4.39 1.57
N GLY A 70 -11.58 -5.54 2.24
CA GLY A 70 -12.66 -6.50 2.05
C GLY A 70 -14.07 -5.90 2.31
N CYS A 71 -15.10 -6.73 2.17
CA CYS A 71 -16.50 -6.30 2.29
C CYS A 71 -16.88 -5.72 3.67
N CYS A 72 -16.08 -5.98 4.72
CA CYS A 72 -16.31 -5.45 6.07
C CYS A 72 -15.86 -3.99 6.18
N ALA A 73 -16.80 -3.09 6.50
CA ALA A 73 -16.52 -1.66 6.69
C ALA A 73 -15.49 -1.40 7.82
N LEU A 74 -15.55 -2.17 8.92
CA LEU A 74 -14.59 -2.07 10.03
C LEU A 74 -13.16 -2.40 9.60
N SER A 75 -13.00 -3.36 8.69
CA SER A 75 -11.70 -3.71 8.12
C SER A 75 -11.22 -2.65 7.13
N ARG A 76 -12.13 -1.93 6.49
CA ARG A 76 -11.81 -0.89 5.49
C ARG A 76 -11.10 0.31 6.10
N ASP A 77 -11.64 0.84 7.19
CA ASP A 77 -11.05 1.98 7.89
C ASP A 77 -9.71 1.59 8.54
N GLY A 78 -9.64 0.36 9.07
CA GLY A 78 -8.40 -0.22 9.58
C GLY A 78 -7.33 -0.39 8.51
N ASP A 79 -7.69 -0.84 7.31
CA ASP A 79 -6.76 -1.04 6.19
C ASP A 79 -6.27 0.28 5.61
N GLU A 80 -7.13 1.30 5.54
CA GLU A 80 -6.75 2.65 5.14
C GLU A 80 -5.73 3.25 6.11
N ALA A 81 -6.03 3.21 7.42
CA ALA A 81 -5.11 3.71 8.45
C ALA A 81 -3.79 2.93 8.47
N LEU A 82 -3.84 1.61 8.29
CA LEU A 82 -2.66 0.75 8.21
C LEU A 82 -1.77 1.11 7.01
N LEU A 83 -2.34 1.27 5.82
CA LEU A 83 -1.56 1.64 4.63
C LEU A 83 -0.94 3.03 4.74
N CYS A 84 -1.70 4.01 5.24
CA CYS A 84 -1.17 5.35 5.51
C CYS A 84 0.00 5.28 6.49
N ALA A 85 -0.16 4.51 7.58
CA ALA A 85 0.87 4.31 8.57
C ALA A 85 2.14 3.64 8.00
N LEU A 86 2.00 2.62 7.16
CA LEU A 86 3.12 1.88 6.58
C LEU A 86 3.86 2.67 5.50
N LEU A 87 3.16 3.50 4.71
CA LEU A 87 3.81 4.40 3.77
C LEU A 87 4.50 5.57 4.49
N ALA A 88 3.89 6.10 5.54
CA ALA A 88 4.49 7.14 6.38
C ALA A 88 5.70 6.63 7.18
N ASP A 89 5.72 5.35 7.56
CA ASP A 89 6.83 4.70 8.25
C ASP A 89 6.86 3.17 7.96
N PRO A 90 7.66 2.73 6.96
CA PRO A 90 7.82 1.33 6.63
C PRO A 90 8.35 0.47 7.79
N ALA A 91 9.06 1.05 8.76
CA ALA A 91 9.54 0.31 9.92
C ALA A 91 8.40 -0.13 10.84
N ARG A 92 7.19 0.44 10.71
CA ARG A 92 6.00 -0.05 11.41
C ARG A 92 5.60 -1.46 10.97
N LEU A 93 6.07 -1.91 9.81
CA LEU A 93 5.86 -3.30 9.39
C LEU A 93 6.41 -4.26 10.45
N ASP A 94 7.58 -3.96 11.03
CA ASP A 94 8.25 -4.75 12.09
C ASP A 94 7.41 -4.96 13.36
N ARG A 95 6.46 -4.04 13.60
CA ARG A 95 5.56 -4.10 14.76
C ARG A 95 4.28 -4.89 14.48
N LEU A 96 3.98 -5.19 13.21
CA LEU A 96 2.78 -5.96 12.88
C LEU A 96 2.94 -7.41 13.36
N PRO A 97 1.93 -7.94 14.07
CA PRO A 97 1.94 -9.33 14.50
C PRO A 97 2.04 -10.23 13.27
N HIS A 98 2.92 -11.21 13.35
CA HIS A 98 2.95 -12.30 12.38
C HIS A 98 2.03 -13.41 12.85
N CYS A 99 1.37 -14.07 11.90
CA CYS A 99 0.62 -15.27 12.22
C CYS A 99 1.60 -16.34 12.72
N ARG A 100 1.63 -16.59 14.04
CA ARG A 100 2.44 -17.64 14.67
C ARG A 100 1.98 -19.05 14.31
N PHE A 101 0.76 -19.17 13.79
CA PHE A 101 0.15 -20.43 13.37
C PHE A 101 0.32 -20.75 11.88
N CYS A 102 0.86 -19.82 11.07
CA CYS A 102 1.18 -20.11 9.69
C CYS A 102 2.54 -20.84 9.63
N PRO A 103 2.60 -22.08 9.10
CA PRO A 103 3.83 -22.87 9.04
C PRO A 103 4.85 -22.37 8.00
N ASP A 104 4.58 -21.25 7.33
CA ASP A 104 5.32 -20.78 6.17
C ASP A 104 6.57 -19.98 6.57
N ARG A 105 7.76 -20.57 6.38
CA ARG A 105 9.06 -19.89 6.59
C ARG A 105 9.27 -18.70 5.64
N ARG A 106 8.48 -18.57 4.55
CA ARG A 106 8.55 -17.46 3.59
C ARG A 106 7.98 -16.16 4.11
N TRP A 107 7.42 -16.13 5.32
CA TRP A 107 6.93 -14.90 5.95
C TRP A 107 8.01 -13.80 6.02
N ARG A 108 9.26 -14.15 6.29
CA ARG A 108 10.38 -13.20 6.34
C ARG A 108 10.63 -12.57 4.97
N GLU A 109 10.74 -13.40 3.94
CA GLU A 109 10.95 -12.98 2.55
C GLU A 109 9.80 -12.08 2.05
N ARG A 110 8.54 -12.46 2.31
CA ARG A 110 7.36 -11.66 1.94
C ARG A 110 7.38 -10.28 2.60
N ARG A 111 7.83 -10.20 3.85
CA ARG A 111 7.97 -8.91 4.55
C ARG A 111 9.10 -8.07 4.01
N GLU A 112 10.23 -8.66 3.67
CA GLU A 112 11.34 -7.94 3.07
C GLU A 112 10.95 -7.36 1.71
N LEU A 113 10.23 -8.15 0.88
CA LEU A 113 9.67 -7.68 -0.39
C LEU A 113 8.67 -6.55 -0.19
N PHE A 114 7.74 -6.68 0.77
CA PHE A 114 6.76 -5.65 1.04
C PHE A 114 7.39 -4.37 1.62
N ALA A 115 8.38 -4.49 2.51
CA ALA A 115 9.18 -3.37 3.01
C ALA A 115 9.94 -2.67 1.87
N GLY A 116 10.49 -3.44 0.93
CA GLY A 116 11.10 -2.92 -0.30
C GLY A 116 10.10 -2.09 -1.11
N ALA A 117 8.90 -2.62 -1.34
CA ALA A 117 7.84 -1.92 -2.07
C ALA A 117 7.36 -0.64 -1.35
N LEU A 118 7.24 -0.65 -0.03
CA LEU A 118 6.89 0.55 0.74
C LEU A 118 7.98 1.62 0.65
N ARG A 119 9.25 1.23 0.73
CA ARG A 119 10.39 2.16 0.57
C ARG A 119 10.44 2.75 -0.84
N SER A 120 10.31 1.93 -1.88
CA SER A 120 10.30 2.41 -3.26
C SER A 120 9.08 3.29 -3.53
N ALA A 121 7.91 2.94 -3.00
CA ALA A 121 6.70 3.74 -3.14
C ALA A 121 6.86 5.16 -2.60
N ARG A 122 7.56 5.32 -1.47
CA ARG A 122 7.88 6.65 -0.93
C ARG A 122 8.80 7.45 -1.83
N VAL A 123 9.82 6.82 -2.39
CA VAL A 123 10.72 7.47 -3.34
C VAL A 123 9.96 7.92 -4.57
N MET A 124 9.15 7.03 -5.16
CA MET A 124 8.35 7.33 -6.36
C MET A 124 7.34 8.45 -6.13
N ALA A 125 6.70 8.46 -4.96
CA ALA A 125 5.73 9.49 -4.62
C ALA A 125 6.37 10.83 -4.24
N ALA A 126 7.66 10.88 -3.91
CA ALA A 126 8.42 12.13 -3.82
C ALA A 126 8.84 12.70 -5.20
N LEU A 127 8.69 11.91 -6.26
CA LEU A 127 9.01 12.28 -7.65
C LEU A 127 7.77 12.58 -8.50
N ALA A 128 6.57 12.39 -7.94
CA ALA A 128 5.27 12.51 -8.63
C ALA A 128 4.62 13.87 -8.36
#